data_AF-A0A084QY54-F1
#
_entry.id   AF-A0A084QY54-F1
#
_cell.length_a   1.000
_cell.length_b   1.000
_cell.length_c   1.000
_cell.angle_alpha   90.00
_cell.angle_beta   90.00
_cell.angle_gamma   90.00
#
_symmetry.space_group_name_H-M   'P 1'
#
loop_
_entity.id
_entity.type
_entity.pdbx_description
1 polymer ?
#
loop_
_entity_poly.entity_id
_entity_poly.type
_entity_poly.pdbx_seq_one_letter_code
_entity_poly.pdbx_strand_id
1 'polypeptide(L)'
;MGIAAARLGFPVGEYALAMNYFDIAAGCSTWQVFLNDESKAQWAGDGEFKLGRAPSRSINGASATRITFSNITVAPGDVFRIEGTPNGQEMAPLDCISFLPLAIVD
;
A
#
# COMPACT_ATOMS: atom_id res chain seq x y z
N MET A 1 3.47 13.73 6.86
CA MET A 1 2.38 13.03 6.15
C MET A 1 2.59 13.26 4.67
N GLY A 2 2.57 12.19 3.87
CA GLY A 2 2.65 12.24 2.41
C GLY A 2 1.33 11.78 1.79
N ILE A 3 0.97 12.32 0.62
CA ILE A 3 -0.28 12.00 -0.07
C ILE A 3 0.04 11.74 -1.54
N ALA A 4 -0.54 10.68 -2.10
CA ALA A 4 -0.58 10.45 -3.54
C ALA A 4 -2.03 10.15 -3.95
N ALA A 5 -2.45 10.68 -5.10
CA ALA A 5 -3.80 10.50 -5.61
C ALA A 5 -3.81 10.38 -7.13
N ALA A 6 -4.78 9.64 -7.66
CA ALA A 6 -4.97 9.45 -9.09
C ALA A 6 -6.44 9.21 -9.42
N ARG A 7 -6.88 9.70 -10.58
CA ARG A 7 -8.18 9.32 -11.14
C ARG A 7 -8.00 8.03 -11.94
N LEU A 8 -8.80 7.02 -11.64
CA LEU A 8 -8.70 5.70 -12.25
C LEU A 8 -9.39 5.68 -13.61
N GLY A 9 -8.72 5.05 -14.59
CA GLY A 9 -9.25 4.82 -15.94
C GLY A 9 -9.53 3.34 -16.23
N PHE A 10 -9.52 2.48 -15.21
CA PHE A 10 -9.68 1.04 -15.37
C PHE A 10 -11.13 0.68 -15.71
N PRO A 11 -11.37 -0.40 -16.48
CA PRO A 11 -12.70 -0.97 -16.61
C PRO A 11 -13.31 -1.30 -15.25
N VAL A 12 -14.64 -1.24 -15.19
CA VAL A 12 -15.37 -1.66 -13.99
C VAL A 12 -15.04 -3.12 -13.64
N GLY A 13 -14.78 -3.39 -12.37
CA GLY A 13 -14.47 -4.74 -11.92
C GLY A 13 -13.86 -4.80 -10.52
N GLU A 14 -13.55 -6.02 -10.08
CA GLU A 14 -12.83 -6.28 -8.84
C GLU A 14 -11.33 -6.48 -9.12
N TYR A 15 -10.52 -5.84 -8.28
CA TYR A 15 -9.06 -5.87 -8.39
C TYR A 15 -8.44 -6.27 -7.06
N ALA A 16 -7.30 -6.96 -7.14
CA ALA A 16 -6.34 -7.01 -6.05
C ALA A 16 -5.48 -5.75 -6.09
N LEU A 17 -5.55 -4.95 -5.02
CA LEU A 17 -4.75 -3.76 -4.83
C LEU A 17 -3.47 -4.12 -4.08
N ALA A 18 -2.34 -3.99 -4.74
CA ALA A 18 -1.04 -4.28 -4.18
C ALA A 18 -0.20 -3.01 -4.00
N MET A 19 0.45 -2.89 -2.85
CA MET A 19 1.39 -1.82 -2.54
C MET A 19 2.75 -2.42 -2.23
N ASN A 20 3.76 -1.98 -2.98
CA ASN A 20 5.16 -2.21 -2.66
C ASN A 20 5.67 -1.00 -1.90
N TYR A 21 6.30 -1.26 -0.76
CA TYR A 21 6.81 -0.24 0.16
C TYR A 21 8.07 -0.76 0.84
N PHE A 22 8.76 0.12 1.56
CA PHE A 22 9.93 -0.27 2.34
C PHE A 22 9.61 -0.17 3.83
N ASP A 23 9.70 -1.29 4.52
CA ASP A 23 9.56 -1.39 5.96
C ASP A 23 10.96 -1.30 6.59
N ILE A 24 11.32 -0.09 7.05
CA ILE A 24 12.61 0.15 7.69
C ILE A 24 12.44 0.24 9.19
N ALA A 25 13.29 -0.48 9.91
CA ALA A 25 13.25 -0.61 11.36
C ALA A 25 13.83 0.61 12.09
N ALA A 26 13.19 1.74 11.84
CA ALA A 26 13.47 3.03 12.45
C ALA A 26 12.16 3.77 12.80
N GLY A 27 11.03 3.05 12.78
CA GLY A 27 9.69 3.49 13.13
C GLY A 27 8.65 2.44 12.72
N CYS A 28 7.37 2.73 12.96
CA CYS A 28 6.24 2.03 12.37
C CYS A 28 5.35 3.03 11.62
N SER A 29 5.68 3.30 10.37
CA SER A 29 4.86 4.15 9.51
C SER A 29 3.52 3.48 9.22
N THR A 30 2.49 4.29 8.99
CA THR A 30 1.16 3.80 8.63
C THR A 30 0.72 4.33 7.28
N TRP A 31 -0.09 3.55 6.60
CA TRP A 31 -0.70 3.93 5.34
C TRP A 31 -2.21 3.68 5.38
N GLN A 32 -2.96 4.58 4.75
CA GLN A 32 -4.40 4.44 4.57
C GLN A 32 -4.77 4.70 3.11
N VAL A 33 -5.60 3.83 2.55
CA VAL A 33 -6.09 3.90 1.17
C VAL A 33 -7.55 4.28 1.16
N PHE A 34 -7.90 5.15 0.22
CA PHE A 34 -9.24 5.63 -0.04
C PHE A 34 -9.60 5.44 -1.52
N LEU A 35 -10.87 5.09 -1.76
CA LEU A 35 -11.54 5.23 -3.05
C LEU A 35 -12.76 6.12 -2.87
N ASN A 36 -12.84 7.21 -3.63
CA ASN A 36 -13.91 8.20 -3.51
C ASN A 36 -14.14 8.66 -2.06
N ASP A 37 -13.03 8.94 -1.36
CA ASP A 37 -12.97 9.31 0.06
C ASP A 37 -13.45 8.26 1.08
N GLU A 38 -13.82 7.07 0.62
CA GLU A 38 -14.13 5.93 1.48
C GLU A 38 -12.87 5.13 1.79
N SER A 39 -12.59 4.89 3.07
CA SER A 39 -11.44 4.08 3.51
C SER A 39 -11.60 2.63 3.08
N LYS A 40 -10.65 2.11 2.30
CA LYS A 40 -10.67 0.72 1.80
C LYS A 40 -9.64 -0.18 2.47
N ALA A 41 -8.51 0.38 2.90
CA ALA A 41 -7.46 -0.39 3.54
C ALA A 41 -6.59 0.47 4.45
N GLN A 42 -6.00 -0.16 5.46
CA GLN A 42 -5.02 0.46 6.35
C GLN A 42 -4.00 -0.59 6.80
N TRP A 43 -2.73 -0.20 6.92
CA TRP A 43 -1.69 -1.06 7.50
C TRP A 43 -0.57 -0.23 8.14
N ALA A 44 0.29 -0.95 8.88
CA ALA A 44 1.52 -0.43 9.47
C ALA A 44 2.73 -1.21 8.92
N GLY A 45 3.88 -0.54 8.86
CA GLY A 45 5.19 -1.14 8.66
C GLY A 45 5.66 -1.64 10.02
N ASP A 46 5.32 -2.89 10.33
CA ASP A 46 5.61 -3.53 11.62
C ASP A 46 6.16 -4.94 11.44
N GLY A 47 6.81 -5.19 10.30
CA GLY A 47 7.35 -6.48 9.91
C GLY A 47 8.45 -6.97 10.84
N GLU A 48 9.20 -6.08 11.48
CA GLU A 48 10.18 -6.42 12.51
C GLU A 48 9.53 -7.05 13.76
N PHE A 49 8.26 -6.75 14.03
CA PHE A 49 7.50 -7.34 15.14
C PHE A 49 6.73 -8.59 14.76
N LYS A 50 6.44 -8.79 13.47
CA LYS A 50 5.56 -9.89 12.99
C LYS A 50 6.29 -11.03 12.28
N LEU A 51 7.35 -10.75 11.53
CA LEU A 51 7.92 -11.70 10.56
C LEU A 51 9.23 -12.35 11.02
N GLY A 52 9.72 -12.02 12.22
CA GLY A 52 10.98 -12.58 12.75
C GLY A 52 12.21 -12.27 11.87
N ARG A 53 12.11 -11.28 10.97
CA ARG A 53 13.15 -10.90 10.02
C ARG A 53 14.14 -9.94 10.69
N ALA A 54 15.41 -10.03 10.32
CA ALA A 54 16.42 -9.06 10.73
C ALA A 54 16.02 -7.65 10.20
N PRO A 55 15.82 -6.66 11.10
CA PRO A 55 15.36 -5.34 10.71
C PRO A 55 16.40 -4.60 9.83
N SER A 56 16.01 -4.18 8.62
CA SER A 56 16.84 -3.30 7.77
C SER A 56 16.55 -1.83 8.08
N ARG A 57 17.59 -0.98 8.12
CA ARG A 57 17.45 0.47 8.31
C ARG A 57 17.61 1.28 7.02
N SER A 58 17.58 0.62 5.87
CA SER A 58 17.86 1.24 4.57
C SER A 58 16.80 0.84 3.56
N ILE A 59 16.48 1.74 2.63
CA ILE A 59 15.60 1.48 1.47
C ILE A 59 16.36 0.61 0.47
N ASN A 60 16.20 -0.71 0.57
CA ASN A 60 16.85 -1.71 -0.27
C ASN A 60 16.03 -3.01 -0.30
N GLY A 61 16.50 -4.04 -1.00
CA GLY A 61 15.79 -5.33 -1.08
C GLY A 61 15.56 -6.03 0.27
N ALA A 62 16.26 -5.65 1.34
CA ALA A 62 16.05 -6.20 2.68
C ALA A 62 14.93 -5.52 3.48
N SER A 63 14.49 -4.32 3.08
CA SER A 63 13.29 -3.66 3.63
C SER A 63 12.12 -3.66 2.65
N ALA A 64 12.36 -3.96 1.37
CA ALA A 64 11.31 -4.10 0.36
C ALA A 64 10.30 -5.17 0.81
N THR A 65 9.03 -4.78 0.81
CA THR A 65 7.91 -5.62 1.21
C THR A 65 6.67 -5.25 0.39
N ARG A 66 5.66 -6.11 0.46
CA ARG A 66 4.40 -5.95 -0.26
C ARG A 66 3.22 -6.34 0.61
N ILE A 67 2.17 -5.55 0.55
CA ILE A 67 0.85 -5.91 1.07
C ILE A 67 -0.17 -5.87 -0.06
N THR A 68 -1.15 -6.77 -0.02
CA THR A 68 -2.19 -6.88 -1.05
C THR A 68 -3.55 -7.00 -0.39
N PHE A 69 -4.51 -6.20 -0.86
CA PHE A 69 -5.92 -6.22 -0.47
C PHE A 69 -6.75 -6.67 -1.67
N SER A 70 -7.51 -7.75 -1.52
CA SER A 70 -8.37 -8.26 -2.60
C SER A 70 -9.75 -7.62 -2.59
N ASN A 71 -10.52 -7.85 -3.67
CA ASN A 71 -11.94 -7.49 -3.80
C ASN A 71 -12.18 -5.97 -3.71
N ILE A 72 -11.26 -5.18 -4.27
CA ILE A 72 -11.43 -3.74 -4.43
C ILE A 72 -12.23 -3.50 -5.70
N THR A 73 -13.52 -3.16 -5.54
CA THR A 73 -14.35 -2.73 -6.66
C THR A 73 -13.95 -1.34 -7.11
N VAL A 74 -13.68 -1.17 -8.39
CA VAL A 74 -13.40 0.12 -9.02
C VAL A 74 -14.26 0.31 -10.26
N ALA A 75 -14.49 1.57 -10.63
CA ALA A 75 -15.12 1.99 -11.86
C ALA A 75 -14.29 3.11 -12.54
N PRO A 76 -14.44 3.29 -13.86
CA PRO A 76 -13.84 4.42 -14.56
C PRO A 76 -14.27 5.73 -13.91
N GLY A 77 -13.29 6.59 -13.60
CA GLY A 77 -13.52 7.91 -13.01
C GLY A 77 -13.42 7.96 -11.49
N ASP A 78 -13.34 6.81 -10.80
CA ASP A 78 -13.07 6.74 -9.36
C ASP A 78 -11.77 7.48 -9.01
N VAL A 79 -11.72 8.06 -7.81
CA VAL A 79 -10.53 8.73 -7.29
C VAL A 79 -9.88 7.87 -6.23
N PHE A 80 -8.67 7.40 -6.55
CA PHE A 80 -7.79 6.73 -5.61
C PHE A 80 -6.95 7.75 -4.84
N ARG A 81 -6.80 7.55 -3.54
CA ARG A 81 -5.89 8.31 -2.67
C ARG A 81 -5.22 7.36 -1.68
N ILE A 82 -3.94 7.57 -1.44
CA ILE A 82 -3.19 6.95 -0.35
C ILE A 82 -2.51 8.02 0.48
N GLU A 83 -2.55 7.83 1.79
CA GLU A 83 -1.91 8.70 2.77
C GLU A 83 -0.89 7.90 3.57
N GLY A 84 0.35 8.38 3.63
CA GLY A 84 1.42 7.83 4.44
C GLY A 84 1.71 8.72 5.64
N THR A 85 1.68 8.15 6.84
CA THR A 85 2.06 8.84 8.07
C THR A 85 3.40 8.31 8.56
N PRO A 86 4.45 9.15 8.58
CA PRO A 86 5.77 8.73 9.02
C PRO A 86 5.79 8.47 10.53
N ASN A 87 6.72 7.64 10.97
CA ASN A 87 7.00 7.40 12.39
C ASN A 87 8.51 7.31 12.61
N GLY A 88 9.05 8.02 13.59
CA GLY A 88 10.50 8.04 13.82
C GLY A 88 11.28 8.52 12.60
N GLN A 89 12.22 7.70 12.13
CA GLN A 89 13.00 7.95 10.90
C GLN A 89 12.44 7.19 9.69
N GLU A 90 11.38 6.40 9.88
CA GLU A 90 10.65 5.82 8.77
C GLU A 90 9.71 6.86 8.18
N MET A 91 10.00 7.28 6.95
CA MET A 91 9.28 8.36 6.27
C MET A 91 8.12 7.86 5.41
N ALA A 92 7.50 6.74 5.79
CA ALA A 92 6.45 6.04 5.04
C ALA A 92 6.79 5.82 3.54
N PRO A 93 7.96 5.24 3.19
CA PRO A 93 8.42 5.14 1.81
C PRO A 93 7.57 4.15 0.99
N LEU A 94 6.95 4.68 -0.07
CA LEU A 94 6.15 3.92 -1.02
C LEU A 94 6.90 3.81 -2.35
N ASP A 95 6.91 2.63 -2.95
CA ASP A 95 7.54 2.38 -4.24
C ASP A 95 6.52 2.42 -5.38
N CYS A 96 5.57 1.50 -5.36
CA CYS A 96 4.54 1.43 -6.40
C CYS A 96 3.22 0.84 -5.92
N ILE A 97 2.15 1.21 -6.62
CA ILE A 97 0.78 0.77 -6.39
C ILE A 97 0.32 0.07 -7.66
N SER A 98 -0.28 -1.12 -7.53
CA SER A 98 -0.73 -1.93 -8.65
C SER A 98 -2.16 -2.38 -8.43
N PHE A 99 -3.02 -2.15 -9.43
CA PHE A 99 -4.34 -2.75 -9.53
C PHE A 99 -4.25 -3.96 -10.45
N LEU A 100 -4.47 -5.15 -9.90
CA LEU A 100 -4.39 -6.41 -10.62
C LEU A 100 -5.80 -6.96 -10.79
N PRO A 101 -6.32 -7.16 -12.02
CA PRO A 101 -7.60 -7.82 -12.21
C PRO A 101 -7.60 -9.17 -11.50
N LEU A 102 -8.67 -9.50 -10.77
CA LEU A 102 -8.83 -10.86 -10.26
C LEU A 102 -8.98 -11.79 -11.47
N ALA A 103 -8.14 -12.82 -11.56
CA ALA A 103 -8.30 -13.83 -12.59
C ALA A 103 -9.66 -14.52 -12.37
N ILE A 104 -10.49 -14.56 -13.42
CA ILE A 104 -11.63 -15.47 -13.47
C ILE A 104 -10.99 -16.87 -13.59
N VAL A 105 -11.02 -17.64 -12.52
CA VAL A 105 -10.81 -19.09 -12.61
C VAL A 105 -12.15 -19.65 -13.08
N ASP A 106 -12.23 -20.00 -14.36
CA ASP A 106 -13.29 -20.84 -14.93
C ASP A 106 -13.01 -22.32 -14.59
#